data_AF-A0A644ZM54-F1
#
_entry.id   AF-A0A644ZM54-F1
#
_cell.length_a   1.000
_cell.length_b   1.000
_cell.length_c   1.000
_cell.angle_alpha   90.00
_cell.angle_beta   90.00
_cell.angle_gamma   90.00
#
_symmetry.space_group_name_H-M   'P 1'
#
loop_
_entity.id
_entity.type
_entity.pdbx_description
1 polymer ?
#
loop_
_entity_poly.entity_id
_entity_poly.type
_entity_poly.pdbx_seq_one_letter_code
_entity_poly.pdbx_strand_id
1 'polypeptide(L)'
;MNIYLWRHNRTYHSHSMIQEPCVNQEFYLDAIAIVAANDLEEALLKLAEQKQGWRVEDLRNLEPTVFSLEEAKIIFTDIRG
;
A
#
# COMPACT_ATOMS: atom_id res chain seq x y z
N MET A 1 -14.26 -6.16 10.40
CA MET A 1 -13.81 -5.56 9.13
C MET A 1 -12.75 -4.53 9.47
N ASN A 2 -11.64 -4.51 8.73
CA ASN A 2 -10.46 -3.71 9.04
C ASN A 2 -10.06 -2.88 7.82
N ILE A 3 -9.25 -1.85 8.05
CA ILE A 3 -8.56 -1.14 6.98
C ILE A 3 -7.11 -1.61 6.93
N TYR A 4 -6.64 -1.94 5.74
CA TYR A 4 -5.26 -2.29 5.41
C TYR A 4 -4.65 -1.13 4.65
N LEU A 5 -3.57 -0.55 5.20
CA LEU A 5 -2.84 0.56 4.62
C LEU A 5 -1.43 0.13 4.25
N TRP A 6 -1.08 0.33 2.99
CA TRP A 6 0.29 0.27 2.50
C TRP A 6 0.72 1.67 2.08
N ARG A 7 1.92 2.07 2.51
CA ARG A 7 2.58 3.27 2.02
C ARG A 7 4.04 2.94 1.71
N HIS A 8 4.47 3.28 0.50
CA HIS A 8 5.85 3.11 0.09
C HIS A 8 6.31 4.33 -0.70
N ASN A 9 7.38 4.96 -0.22
CA ASN A 9 7.97 6.13 -0.85
C ASN A 9 9.30 5.75 -1.49
N ARG A 10 9.52 6.15 -2.73
CA ARG A 10 10.80 6.00 -3.41
C ARG A 10 11.53 7.34 -3.45
N THR A 11 12.81 7.33 -3.09
CA THR A 11 13.67 8.52 -3.19
C THR A 11 14.53 8.45 -4.44
N TYR A 12 14.73 9.58 -5.12
CA TYR A 12 15.27 9.62 -6.49
C TYR A 12 16.78 9.28 -6.59
N HIS A 13 17.51 9.07 -5.48
CA HIS A 13 18.98 9.16 -5.49
C HIS A 13 19.73 8.23 -4.52
N SER A 14 19.51 6.92 -4.59
CA SER A 14 20.40 5.96 -3.90
C SER A 14 20.93 4.91 -4.85
N HIS A 15 22.25 4.71 -4.83
CA HIS A 15 23.02 3.69 -5.57
C HIS A 15 22.63 2.22 -5.27
N SER A 16 21.45 1.97 -4.70
CA SER A 16 20.96 0.67 -4.24
C SER A 16 19.54 0.35 -4.74
N MET A 17 19.20 0.73 -5.98
CA MET A 17 17.93 0.37 -6.62
C MET A 17 17.75 -1.15 -6.89
N ILE A 18 18.74 -1.97 -6.56
CA ILE A 18 18.72 -3.43 -6.80
C ILE A 18 17.89 -4.17 -5.73
N GLN A 19 17.67 -3.59 -4.54
CA GLN A 19 16.94 -4.24 -3.44
C GLN A 19 15.77 -3.43 -2.87
N GLU A 20 15.43 -2.27 -3.45
CA GLU A 20 14.28 -1.50 -2.95
C GLU A 20 12.96 -2.17 -3.31
N PRO A 21 12.04 -2.35 -2.34
CA PRO A 21 10.72 -2.93 -2.60
C PRO A 21 10.00 -2.17 -3.71
N CYS A 22 9.31 -2.91 -4.57
CA CYS A 22 8.65 -2.36 -5.74
C CYS A 22 7.16 -2.70 -5.69
N VAL A 23 6.34 -1.85 -5.09
CA VAL A 23 4.91 -2.17 -4.88
C VAL A 23 4.02 -1.95 -6.10
N ASN A 24 4.55 -1.37 -7.18
CA ASN A 24 3.79 -1.11 -8.41
C ASN A 24 4.65 -1.40 -9.66
N GLN A 25 3.99 -1.76 -10.77
CA GLN A 25 4.60 -1.96 -12.08
C GLN A 25 5.03 -0.64 -12.74
N GLU A 26 4.30 0.46 -12.48
CA GLU A 26 4.64 1.79 -12.97
C GLU A 26 5.60 2.52 -12.02
N PHE A 27 6.21 3.60 -12.50
CA PHE A 27 7.05 4.46 -11.67
C PHE A 27 6.20 5.30 -10.70
N TYR A 28 6.64 5.39 -9.45
CA TYR A 28 6.01 6.20 -8.42
C TYR A 28 7.06 6.79 -7.47
N LEU A 29 6.73 7.94 -6.89
CA LEU A 29 7.50 8.57 -5.80
C LEU A 29 6.85 8.31 -4.43
N ASP A 30 5.52 8.27 -4.40
CA ASP A 30 4.72 7.94 -3.23
C ASP A 30 3.57 7.03 -3.70
N ALA A 31 3.53 5.80 -3.19
CA ALA A 31 2.47 4.84 -3.45
C ALA A 31 1.71 4.59 -2.16
N ILE A 32 0.40 4.82 -2.20
CA ILE A 32 -0.50 4.63 -1.05
C ILE A 32 -1.67 3.77 -1.51
N ALA A 33 -1.89 2.65 -0.82
CA ALA A 33 -3.06 1.80 -0.98
C ALA A 33 -3.79 1.69 0.36
N ILE A 34 -5.09 1.97 0.36
CA ILE A 34 -5.94 1.90 1.54
C ILE A 34 -7.16 1.06 1.17
N VAL A 35 -7.35 -0.07 1.86
CA VAL A 35 -8.40 -1.04 1.51
C VAL A 35 -9.15 -1.46 2.75
N ALA A 36 -10.48 -1.39 2.71
CA ALA A 36 -11.33 -1.98 3.75
C ALA A 36 -11.67 -3.43 3.37
N ALA A 37 -11.35 -4.38 4.24
CA ALA A 37 -11.57 -5.82 4.00
C ALA A 37 -11.73 -6.59 5.33
N ASN A 38 -12.22 -7.83 5.26
CA ASN A 38 -12.34 -8.69 6.45
C ASN A 38 -11.00 -9.33 6.82
N ASP A 39 -10.18 -9.65 5.82
CA ASP A 39 -8.85 -10.21 5.97
C ASP A 39 -7.85 -9.63 4.96
N LEU A 40 -6.57 -10.00 5.10
CA LEU A 40 -5.48 -9.54 4.25
C LEU A 40 -5.62 -10.02 2.80
N GLU A 41 -6.10 -11.24 2.58
CA GLU A 41 -6.23 -11.84 1.25
C GLU A 41 -7.30 -11.12 0.44
N GLU A 42 -8.43 -10.80 1.06
CA GLU A 42 -9.50 -10.01 0.46
C GLU A 42 -9.00 -8.60 0.09
N ALA A 43 -8.19 -7.96 0.94
CA ALA A 43 -7.62 -6.65 0.66
C ALA A 43 -6.67 -6.69 -0.57
N LEU A 44 -5.80 -7.68 -0.63
CA LEU A 44 -4.87 -7.88 -1.74
C LEU A 44 -5.60 -8.22 -3.06
N LEU A 45 -6.63 -9.06 -2.99
CA LEU A 45 -7.45 -9.40 -4.14
C LEU A 45 -8.16 -8.16 -4.71
N LYS A 46 -8.70 -7.29 -3.84
CA LYS A 46 -9.31 -6.02 -4.26
C LYS A 46 -8.33 -5.09 -4.96
N LEU A 47 -7.07 -5.05 -4.53
CA LEU A 47 -6.01 -4.28 -5.22
C LEU A 47 -5.65 -4.89 -6.58
N ALA A 48 -5.62 -6.22 -6.69
CA ALA A 48 -5.38 -6.90 -7.96
C ALA A 48 -6.51 -6.65 -8.97
N GLU A 49 -7.77 -6.66 -8.52
CA GLU A 49 -8.96 -6.39 -9.35
C GLU A 49 -8.97 -4.98 -9.96
N GLN A 50 -8.38 -3.99 -9.28
CA GLN A 50 -8.27 -2.61 -9.78
C GLN A 50 -7.39 -2.48 -11.03
N LYS A 51 -6.53 -3.47 -11.32
CA LYS A 51 -5.61 -3.48 -12.47
C LYS A 51 -4.72 -2.24 -12.60
N GLN A 52 -4.40 -1.58 -11.49
CA GLN A 52 -3.51 -0.41 -11.42
C GLN A 52 -2.02 -0.78 -11.29
N GLY A 53 -1.64 -2.00 -11.68
CA GLY A 53 -0.24 -2.45 -11.61
C GLY A 53 0.29 -2.75 -10.20
N TRP A 54 -0.55 -2.83 -9.17
CA TRP A 54 -0.14 -3.21 -7.81
C TRP A 54 0.50 -4.60 -7.79
N ARG A 55 1.67 -4.72 -7.17
CA ARG A 55 2.38 -5.99 -7.01
C ARG A 55 2.01 -6.63 -5.69
N VAL A 56 1.04 -7.54 -5.73
CA VAL A 56 0.48 -8.20 -4.55
C VAL A 56 1.54 -8.93 -3.70
N GLU A 57 2.52 -9.56 -4.34
CA GLU A 57 3.60 -10.25 -3.62
C GLU A 57 4.51 -9.28 -2.86
N ASP A 58 4.90 -8.17 -3.49
CA ASP A 58 5.68 -7.11 -2.83
C ASP A 58 4.88 -6.44 -1.70
N LEU A 59 3.57 -6.23 -1.88
CA LEU A 59 2.68 -5.70 -0.84
C LEU A 59 2.53 -6.66 0.35
N ARG A 60 2.55 -7.98 0.10
CA ARG A 60 2.55 -8.97 1.17
C ARG A 60 3.83 -8.90 2.00
N ASN A 61 4.98 -8.71 1.35
CA ASN A 61 6.27 -8.56 2.02
C ASN A 61 6.42 -7.23 2.76
N LEU A 62 5.76 -6.16 2.28
CA LEU A 62 5.81 -4.84 2.90
C LEU A 62 5.05 -4.78 4.24
N GLU A 63 4.12 -5.71 4.48
CA GLU A 63 3.20 -5.78 5.62
C GLU A 63 2.32 -4.51 5.80
N PRO A 64 0.98 -4.60 5.66
CA PRO A 64 0.13 -3.43 5.85
C PRO A 64 0.03 -3.02 7.32
N THR A 65 -0.19 -1.73 7.53
CA THR A 65 -0.75 -1.24 8.80
C THR A 65 -2.24 -1.56 8.84
N VAL A 66 -2.68 -2.30 9.86
CA VAL A 66 -4.07 -2.72 10.03
C VAL A 66 -4.77 -1.85 11.08
N PHE A 67 -5.94 -1.32 10.72
CA PHE A 67 -6.79 -0.54 11.59
C PHE A 67 -8.14 -1.24 11.78
N SER A 68 -8.56 -1.45 13.03
CA SER A 68 -9.92 -1.90 13.32
C SER A 68 -10.93 -0.79 13.00
N LEU A 69 -12.08 -1.17 12.43
CA LEU A 69 -13.21 -0.27 12.19
C LEU A 69 -14.17 -0.13 13.39
N GLU A 70 -13.81 -0.71 14.53
CA GLU A 70 -14.64 -0.66 15.75
C GLU A 70 -14.60 0.71 16.44
N GLU A 71 -13.56 1.51 16.18
CA GLU A 71 -13.38 2.84 16.78
C GLU A 71 -13.13 3.91 15.70
N ALA A 72 -13.54 5.14 15.96
CA ALA A 72 -13.25 6.26 15.08
C ALA A 72 -11.74 6.53 15.04
N LYS A 73 -11.15 6.50 13.85
CA LYS A 73 -9.71 6.71 13.66
C LYS A 73 -9.42 7.46 12.37
N ILE A 74 -8.43 8.34 12.42
CA ILE A 74 -7.88 8.98 11.23
C ILE A 74 -6.98 7.95 10.54
N ILE A 75 -7.34 7.60 9.30
CA ILE A 75 -6.63 6.58 8.52
C ILE A 75 -5.60 7.22 7.59
N PHE A 76 -5.97 8.33 6.96
CA PHE A 76 -5.09 9.07 6.05
C PHE A 76 -5.54 10.52 5.95
N THR A 77 -4.58 11.43 6.00
CA THR A 77 -4.74 12.86 5.73
C THR A 77 -3.56 13.32 4.92
N ASP A 78 -3.81 14.13 3.89
CA ASP A 78 -2.78 14.65 3.01
C ASP A 78 -3.06 16.12 2.72
N ILE A 79 -2.02 16.94 2.82
CA ILE A 79 -2.07 18.37 2.49
C ILE A 79 -0.93 18.58 1.50
N ARG A 80 -1.27 18.82 0.23
CA ARG A 80 -0.29 19.10 -0.84
C ARG A 80 -0.28 20.59 -1.14
N GLY A 81 0.91 21.14 -1.32
CA GLY A 81 1.19 22.51 -1.75
C GLY A 81 2.05 22.51 -3.00
#